data_AF-A0A969W082-F1
#
_entry.id   AF-A0A969W082-F1
#
_cell.length_a   1.000
_cell.length_b   1.000
_cell.length_c   1.000
_cell.angle_alpha   90.00
_cell.angle_beta   90.00
_cell.angle_gamma   90.00
#
_symmetry.space_group_name_H-M   'P 1'
#
loop_
_entity.id
_entity.type
_entity.pdbx_description
1 polymer ?
#
loop_
_entity_poly.entity_id
_entity_poly.type
_entity_poly.pdbx_seq_one_letter_code
_entity_poly.pdbx_strand_id
1 'polypeptide(L)'
;MTTELDSFPVADLQERYSIGRSQVYSRLDALAIKPEKHGNKAYLNADQLARMDALHEHLRSGGAIADFTQPKSPGNTRQNKSAGQHQTSTEQTGQLTLSPEASGLETLVRSLLAASAKPSYEVAKTFENLELLDKAVERKWHLSSSQIRELLELASLPKSPFDRFGFHFIKVGRNGGETAWKITKVEPID
;
A
#
# COMPACT_ATOMS: atom_id res chain seq x y z
N MET A 1 -9.55 -28.20 30.53
CA MET A 1 -8.78 -28.04 29.28
C MET A 1 -9.05 -26.63 28.79
N THR A 2 -8.18 -25.69 29.13
CA THR A 2 -8.31 -24.27 28.80
C THR A 2 -7.93 -24.09 27.33
N THR A 3 -8.92 -23.80 26.49
CA THR A 3 -8.71 -23.31 25.13
C THR A 3 -7.94 -22.00 25.19
N GLU A 4 -6.63 -22.07 25.01
CA GLU A 4 -5.79 -20.88 24.89
C GLU A 4 -6.22 -20.09 23.67
N LEU A 5 -6.48 -18.81 23.91
CA LEU A 5 -7.10 -17.87 23.01
C LEU A 5 -6.02 -17.41 22.01
N ASP A 6 -5.75 -18.20 20.96
CA ASP A 6 -4.82 -17.87 19.86
C ASP A 6 -5.37 -16.75 18.94
N SER A 7 -5.87 -15.67 19.55
CA SER A 7 -6.53 -14.55 18.89
C SER A 7 -5.70 -13.28 19.09
N PHE A 8 -5.02 -12.85 18.03
CA PHE A 8 -4.17 -11.66 18.04
C PHE A 8 -4.96 -10.42 17.58
N PRO A 9 -5.01 -9.32 18.35
CA PRO A 9 -5.77 -8.14 17.97
C PRO A 9 -5.17 -7.44 16.74
N VAL A 10 -6.03 -7.05 15.80
CA VAL A 10 -5.63 -6.32 14.57
C VAL A 10 -4.90 -5.01 14.89
N ALA A 11 -5.22 -4.38 16.02
CA ALA A 11 -4.62 -3.13 16.45
C ALA A 11 -3.09 -3.25 16.60
N ASP A 12 -2.62 -4.39 17.12
CA ASP A 12 -1.22 -4.63 17.45
C ASP A 12 -0.40 -5.07 16.23
N LEU A 13 -1.05 -5.38 15.10
CA LEU A 13 -0.38 -5.69 13.83
C LEU A 13 0.35 -4.48 13.25
N GLN A 14 -0.11 -3.27 13.56
CA GLN A 14 0.55 -2.03 13.14
C GLN A 14 1.94 -1.92 13.77
N GLU A 15 2.03 -2.21 15.07
CA GLU A 15 3.27 -2.16 15.83
C GLU A 15 4.19 -3.31 15.48
N ARG A 16 3.65 -4.54 15.39
CA ARG A 16 4.42 -5.75 15.05
C ARG A 16 5.17 -5.66 13.72
N TYR A 17 4.52 -5.09 12.70
CA TYR A 17 5.12 -4.94 11.37
C TYR A 17 5.66 -3.54 11.09
N SER A 18 5.52 -2.61 12.05
CA SER A 18 5.84 -1.19 11.87
C SER A 18 5.22 -0.59 10.58
N ILE A 19 3.96 -0.95 10.32
CA ILE A 19 3.22 -0.50 9.13
C ILE A 19 2.00 0.34 9.51
N GLY A 20 1.69 1.33 8.68
CA GLY A 20 0.51 2.17 8.87
C GLY A 20 -0.79 1.38 8.76
N ARG A 21 -1.83 1.84 9.47
CA ARG A 21 -3.18 1.27 9.52
C ARG A 21 -3.72 0.86 8.14
N SER A 22 -3.58 1.73 7.14
CA SER A 22 -4.06 1.46 5.77
C SER A 22 -3.42 0.21 5.17
N GLN A 23 -2.11 0.03 5.35
CA GLN A 23 -1.38 -1.13 4.84
C GLN A 23 -1.78 -2.43 5.52
N VAL A 24 -2.13 -2.40 6.82
CA VAL A 24 -2.69 -3.57 7.53
C VAL A 24 -3.98 -4.03 6.83
N TYR A 25 -4.91 -3.11 6.57
CA TYR A 25 -6.18 -3.44 5.93
C TYR A 25 -6.02 -3.87 4.47
N SER A 26 -5.11 -3.26 3.70
CA SER A 26 -4.80 -3.71 2.34
C SER A 26 -4.25 -5.13 2.29
N ARG A 27 -3.44 -5.54 3.29
CA ARG A 27 -2.91 -6.90 3.39
C ARG A 27 -3.98 -7.91 3.80
N LEU A 28 -4.86 -7.53 4.73
CA LEU A 28 -6.01 -8.35 5.12
C LEU A 28 -6.94 -8.60 3.93
N ASP A 29 -7.21 -7.56 3.15
CA ASP A 29 -8.03 -7.63 1.93
C ASP A 29 -7.37 -8.51 0.86
N ALA A 30 -6.07 -8.33 0.62
CA ALA A 30 -5.31 -9.14 -0.34
C ALA A 30 -5.25 -10.63 0.02
N LEU A 31 -5.21 -10.96 1.31
CA LEU A 31 -5.23 -12.35 1.80
C LEU A 31 -6.66 -12.90 1.95
N ALA A 32 -7.68 -12.11 1.60
CA ALA A 32 -9.09 -12.37 1.86
C ALA A 32 -9.36 -12.84 3.31
N ILE A 33 -8.58 -12.33 4.26
CA ILE A 33 -8.71 -12.65 5.69
C ILE A 33 -9.81 -11.78 6.27
N LYS A 34 -10.85 -12.42 6.79
CA LYS A 34 -11.89 -11.75 7.57
C LYS A 34 -11.49 -11.80 9.06
N PRO A 35 -11.17 -10.65 9.68
CA PRO A 35 -10.93 -10.59 11.12
C PRO A 35 -12.20 -10.96 11.87
N GLU A 36 -12.05 -11.73 12.95
CA GLU A 36 -13.18 -12.06 13.81
C GLU A 36 -13.42 -10.91 14.79
N LYS A 37 -14.64 -10.39 14.79
CA LYS A 37 -15.01 -9.27 15.68
C LYS A 37 -15.48 -9.82 17.02
N HIS A 38 -14.66 -9.66 18.05
CA HIS A 38 -15.03 -9.95 19.43
C HIS A 38 -15.20 -8.62 20.19
N GLY A 39 -16.47 -8.25 20.45
CA GLY A 39 -16.82 -6.99 21.10
C GLY A 39 -16.50 -5.76 20.23
N ASN A 40 -15.70 -4.83 20.76
CA ASN A 40 -15.27 -3.60 20.04
C ASN A 40 -13.90 -3.76 19.34
N LYS A 41 -13.31 -4.96 19.35
CA LYS A 41 -11.99 -5.24 18.78
C LYS A 41 -12.08 -6.35 17.74
N ALA A 42 -11.20 -6.27 16.74
CA ALA A 42 -11.05 -7.29 15.71
C ALA A 42 -9.81 -8.13 16.02
N TYR A 43 -9.92 -9.44 15.90
CA TYR A 43 -8.87 -10.40 16.20
C TYR A 43 -8.59 -11.30 14.99
N LEU A 44 -7.35 -11.77 14.88
CA LEU A 44 -6.89 -12.76 13.92
C LEU A 44 -6.50 -14.03 14.64
N ASN A 45 -6.86 -15.17 14.05
CA ASN A 45 -6.39 -16.46 14.54
C ASN A 45 -4.93 -16.71 14.13
N ALA A 46 -4.23 -17.62 14.81
CA ALA A 46 -2.82 -17.93 14.52
C ALA A 46 -2.54 -18.27 13.03
N ASP A 47 -3.44 -18.99 12.35
CA ASP A 47 -3.31 -19.27 10.91
C ASP A 47 -3.41 -18.02 10.02
N GLN A 48 -4.30 -17.08 10.38
CA GLN A 48 -4.43 -15.80 9.68
C GLN A 48 -3.20 -14.92 9.90
N LEU A 49 -2.67 -14.95 11.12
CA LEU A 49 -1.45 -14.24 11.50
C LEU A 49 -0.22 -14.76 10.77
N ALA A 50 -0.07 -16.09 10.68
CA ALA A 50 1.02 -16.72 9.93
C ALA A 50 0.99 -16.35 8.43
N ARG A 51 -0.20 -16.22 7.85
CA ARG A 51 -0.37 -15.75 6.47
C ARG A 51 0.02 -14.29 6.30
N MET A 52 -0.31 -13.45 7.28
CA MET A 52 0.15 -12.06 7.30
C MET A 52 1.67 -11.94 7.47
N ASP A 53 2.27 -12.77 8.32
CA ASP A 53 3.73 -12.85 8.50
C ASP A 53 4.41 -13.24 7.18
N ALA A 54 3.92 -14.28 6.51
CA ALA A 54 4.45 -14.74 5.22
C ALA A 54 4.33 -13.66 4.12
N LEU A 55 3.19 -12.96 4.05
CA LEU A 55 3.02 -11.84 3.12
C LEU A 55 3.94 -10.67 3.46
N HIS A 56 4.11 -10.35 4.74
CA HIS A 56 5.00 -9.27 5.14
C HIS A 56 6.45 -9.57 4.77
N GLU A 57 6.90 -10.81 4.97
CA GLU A 57 8.25 -11.25 4.60
C GLU A 57 8.44 -11.22 3.08
N HIS A 58 7.42 -11.64 2.32
CA HIS A 58 7.45 -11.56 0.86
C HIS A 58 7.57 -10.10 0.36
N LEU A 59 6.80 -9.19 0.95
CA LEU A 59 6.92 -7.75 0.65
C LEU A 59 8.27 -7.18 1.07
N ARG A 60 8.84 -7.66 2.17
CA ARG A 60 10.18 -7.29 2.63
C ARG A 60 11.27 -7.78 1.68
N SER A 61 11.09 -8.96 1.07
CA SER A 61 11.98 -9.50 0.02
C SER A 61 11.82 -8.80 -1.35
N GLY A 62 10.95 -7.80 -1.47
CA GLY A 62 10.70 -7.06 -2.72
C GLY A 62 9.67 -7.72 -3.64
N GLY A 63 8.95 -8.75 -3.19
CA GLY A 63 7.87 -9.38 -3.93
C GLY A 63 6.59 -8.53 -3.91
N ALA A 64 5.79 -8.62 -4.97
CA ALA A 64 4.50 -7.92 -5.04
C ALA A 64 3.40 -8.72 -4.33
N ILE A 65 2.40 -8.03 -3.79
CA ILE A 65 1.22 -8.67 -3.17
C ILE A 65 0.52 -9.64 -4.14
N ALA A 66 0.56 -9.35 -5.45
CA ALA A 66 -0.04 -10.18 -6.49
C ALA A 66 0.74 -11.48 -6.81
N ASP A 67 2.05 -11.49 -6.56
CA ASP A 67 2.93 -12.66 -6.77
C ASP A 67 2.99 -13.57 -5.52
N PHE A 68 2.34 -13.16 -4.43
CA PHE A 68 2.30 -13.95 -3.21
C PHE A 68 1.44 -15.20 -3.40
N THR A 69 2.12 -16.34 -3.58
CA THR A 69 1.48 -17.65 -3.51
C THR A 69 1.36 -18.06 -2.05
N GLN A 70 0.12 -18.02 -1.55
CA GLN A 70 -0.19 -18.34 -0.17
C GLN A 70 0.37 -19.74 0.18
N PRO A 71 1.21 -19.88 1.22
CA PRO A 71 1.65 -21.18 1.67
C PRO A 71 0.40 -21.97 2.08
N LYS A 72 0.18 -23.11 1.43
CA LYS A 72 -0.93 -24.00 1.74
C LYS A 72 -0.83 -24.38 3.22
N SER A 73 -1.76 -23.88 4.02
CA SER A 73 -1.86 -24.27 5.42
C SER A 73 -2.00 -25.80 5.47
N PRO A 74 -1.18 -26.52 6.25
CA PRO A 74 -1.25 -27.98 6.36
C PRO A 74 -2.47 -28.34 7.22
N GLY A 75 -3.68 -28.24 6.66
CA GLY A 75 -4.88 -28.49 7.46
C GLY A 75 -6.21 -28.14 6.82
N ASN A 76 -6.49 -28.58 5.59
CA ASN A 76 -7.85 -29.01 5.21
C ASN A 76 -7.86 -29.60 3.80
N THR A 77 -7.68 -30.91 3.72
CA THR A 77 -8.02 -31.68 2.52
C THR A 77 -9.52 -31.93 2.52
N ARG A 78 -10.29 -31.20 1.70
CA ARG A 78 -11.57 -31.69 1.19
C ARG A 78 -11.66 -31.43 -0.31
N GLN A 79 -11.37 -32.51 -1.02
CA GLN A 79 -11.86 -32.94 -2.33
C GLN A 79 -12.65 -31.90 -3.13
N ASN A 80 -12.16 -31.60 -4.34
CA ASN A 80 -12.90 -32.12 -5.49
C ASN A 80 -11.97 -32.44 -6.66
N LYS A 81 -12.04 -33.71 -7.07
CA LYS A 81 -11.46 -34.25 -8.30
C LYS A 81 -12.40 -33.95 -9.46
N SER A 82 -11.85 -33.61 -10.61
CA SER A 82 -12.25 -34.10 -11.95
C SER A 82 -11.15 -33.65 -12.91
N ALA A 83 -10.14 -34.49 -13.15
CA ALA A 83 -10.12 -35.58 -14.13
C ALA A 83 -9.56 -35.09 -15.47
N GLY A 84 -8.30 -35.44 -15.69
CA GLY A 84 -7.56 -35.29 -16.94
C GLY A 84 -6.28 -36.09 -16.79
N GLN A 85 -6.41 -37.41 -17.00
CA GLN A 85 -5.29 -38.35 -17.09
C GLN A 85 -4.22 -37.83 -18.05
N HIS A 86 -2.96 -38.12 -17.77
CA HIS A 86 -2.16 -39.02 -18.60
C HIS A 86 -0.88 -39.35 -17.82
N GLN A 87 -0.76 -40.62 -17.46
CA GLN A 87 0.47 -41.22 -16.97
C GLN A 87 1.43 -41.35 -18.14
N THR A 88 2.69 -40.95 -17.96
CA THR A 88 3.83 -41.74 -18.44
C THR A 88 5.02 -41.45 -17.53
N SER A 89 5.43 -42.48 -16.79
CA SER A 89 6.73 -42.51 -16.13
C SER A 89 7.79 -42.78 -17.20
N THR A 90 8.88 -42.01 -17.20
CA THR A 90 10.22 -42.61 -17.36
C THR A 90 11.25 -41.69 -16.76
N GLU A 91 11.99 -42.22 -15.79
CA GLU A 91 13.26 -41.70 -15.32
C GLU A 91 14.28 -41.77 -16.48
N GLN A 92 15.12 -40.75 -16.64
CA GLN A 92 16.59 -40.89 -16.82
C GLN A 92 17.26 -39.54 -17.17
N THR A 93 18.16 -39.15 -16.27
CA THR A 93 19.56 -38.80 -16.55
C THR A 93 19.91 -37.88 -17.73
N GLY A 94 20.23 -36.63 -17.39
CA GLY A 94 21.43 -35.92 -17.85
C GLY A 94 21.52 -35.48 -19.31
N GLN A 95 21.36 -34.17 -19.56
CA GLN A 95 22.31 -33.44 -20.39
C GLN A 95 22.14 -31.92 -20.24
N LEU A 96 23.24 -31.26 -19.87
CA LEU A 96 23.43 -29.82 -20.02
C LEU A 96 23.46 -29.50 -21.52
N THR A 97 22.44 -28.78 -21.99
CA THR A 97 22.45 -28.13 -23.31
C THR A 97 22.39 -26.63 -23.08
N LEU A 98 23.53 -25.97 -23.28
CA LEU A 98 23.65 -24.51 -23.34
C LEU A 98 23.17 -24.03 -24.72
N SER A 99 22.18 -23.13 -24.75
CA SER A 99 21.83 -22.28 -25.91
C SER A 99 20.74 -21.25 -25.52
N PRO A 100 20.59 -20.13 -26.24
CA PRO A 100 21.50 -18.98 -26.30
C PRO A 100 20.92 -17.75 -25.57
N GLU A 101 21.84 -16.88 -25.17
CA GLU A 101 21.78 -15.91 -24.08
C GLU A 101 21.33 -14.46 -24.42
N ALA A 102 20.17 -14.22 -25.03
CA ALA A 102 19.75 -12.85 -25.39
C ALA A 102 18.41 -12.34 -24.84
N SER A 103 17.71 -13.06 -23.96
CA SER A 103 16.41 -12.62 -23.42
C SER A 103 16.41 -12.24 -21.93
N GLY A 104 17.45 -12.63 -21.18
CA GLY A 104 17.56 -12.32 -19.75
C GLY A 104 17.91 -10.86 -19.49
N LEU A 105 18.80 -10.29 -20.30
CA LEU A 105 19.24 -8.90 -20.16
C LEU A 105 18.12 -7.89 -20.48
N GLU A 106 17.32 -8.12 -21.53
CA GLU A 106 16.17 -7.25 -21.82
C GLU A 106 15.10 -7.30 -20.73
N THR A 107 14.88 -8.49 -20.16
CA THR A 107 13.93 -8.66 -19.04
C THR A 107 14.44 -7.94 -17.80
N LEU A 108 15.72 -8.09 -17.46
CA LEU A 108 16.34 -7.40 -16.32
C LEU A 108 16.39 -5.88 -16.52
N VAL A 109 16.69 -5.38 -17.72
CA VAL A 109 16.68 -3.95 -18.06
C VAL A 109 15.27 -3.37 -17.95
N ARG A 110 14.24 -4.07 -18.46
CA ARG A 110 12.83 -3.67 -18.27
C ARG A 110 12.41 -3.69 -16.80
N SER A 111 12.82 -4.68 -16.03
CA SER A 111 12.55 -4.76 -14.59
C SER A 111 13.24 -3.64 -13.81
N LEU A 112 14.48 -3.27 -14.17
CA LEU A 112 15.18 -2.13 -13.57
C LEU A 112 14.53 -0.79 -13.94
N LEU A 113 14.12 -0.60 -15.20
CA LEU A 113 13.38 0.60 -15.63
C LEU A 113 12.01 0.71 -14.94
N ALA A 114 11.30 -0.41 -14.73
CA ALA A 114 10.01 -0.43 -14.03
C ALA A 114 10.14 -0.20 -12.51
N ALA A 115 11.23 -0.66 -11.89
CA ALA A 115 11.52 -0.44 -10.47
C ALA A 115 12.05 0.98 -10.17
N SER A 116 12.75 1.61 -11.12
CA SER A 116 13.34 2.94 -10.95
C SER A 116 12.40 4.11 -11.32
N ALA A 117 11.22 3.84 -11.88
CA ALA A 117 10.31 4.89 -12.35
C ALA A 117 9.46 5.55 -11.24
N LYS A 118 9.40 4.99 -10.02
CA LYS A 118 8.47 5.44 -8.98
C LYS A 118 8.96 6.52 -8.00
N PRO A 119 10.26 6.67 -7.64
CA PRO A 119 10.66 7.78 -6.78
C PRO A 119 10.78 9.12 -7.52
N SER A 120 11.08 9.12 -8.82
CA SER A 120 11.30 10.37 -9.57
C SER A 120 10.01 11.12 -9.90
N TYR A 121 8.90 10.41 -10.14
CA TYR A 121 7.62 11.02 -10.49
C TYR A 121 6.93 11.67 -9.27
N GLU A 122 6.94 11.00 -8.12
CA GLU A 122 6.33 11.50 -6.88
C GLU A 122 7.05 12.75 -6.35
N VAL A 123 8.38 12.79 -6.46
CA VAL A 123 9.17 13.98 -6.09
C VAL A 123 8.89 15.13 -7.05
N ALA A 124 8.84 14.89 -8.36
CA ALA A 124 8.51 15.91 -9.36
C ALA A 124 7.10 16.50 -9.12
N LYS A 125 6.11 15.63 -8.89
CA LYS A 125 4.73 16.02 -8.58
C LYS A 125 4.61 16.84 -7.30
N THR A 126 5.43 16.53 -6.29
CA THR A 126 5.51 17.33 -5.06
C THR A 126 5.98 18.76 -5.35
N PHE A 127 7.03 18.93 -6.15
CA PHE A 127 7.52 20.27 -6.50
C PHE A 127 6.53 21.06 -7.36
N GLU A 128 5.88 20.42 -8.33
CA GLU A 128 4.81 21.04 -9.12
C GLU A 128 3.64 21.52 -8.25
N ASN A 129 3.24 20.71 -7.25
CA ASN A 129 2.20 21.09 -6.30
C ASN A 129 2.60 22.31 -5.47
N LEU A 130 3.86 22.39 -5.00
CA LEU A 130 4.36 23.53 -4.26
C LEU A 130 4.44 24.80 -5.13
N GLU A 131 4.84 24.67 -6.40
CA GLU A 131 4.82 25.79 -7.34
C GLU A 131 3.40 26.30 -7.60
N LEU A 132 2.42 25.39 -7.69
CA LEU A 132 1.02 25.78 -7.84
C LEU A 132 0.50 26.52 -6.59
N LEU A 133 0.91 26.11 -5.39
CA LEU A 133 0.59 26.83 -4.16
C LEU A 133 1.20 28.24 -4.16
N ASP A 134 2.44 28.39 -4.62
CA ASP A 134 3.10 29.71 -4.73
C ASP A 134 2.36 30.63 -5.72
N LYS A 135 2.00 30.10 -6.90
CA LYS A 135 1.16 30.82 -7.89
C LYS A 135 -0.21 31.19 -7.33
N ALA A 136 -0.82 30.31 -6.52
CA ALA A 136 -2.10 30.59 -5.89
C ALA A 136 -2.00 31.75 -4.89
N VAL A 137 -0.89 31.85 -4.15
CA VAL A 137 -0.60 33.01 -3.27
C VAL A 137 -0.45 34.28 -4.12
N GLU A 138 0.40 34.25 -5.15
CA GLU A 138 0.69 35.42 -6.01
C GLU A 138 -0.57 35.96 -6.69
N ARG A 139 -1.36 35.06 -7.27
CA ARG A 139 -2.58 35.40 -8.02
C ARG A 139 -3.82 35.54 -7.13
N LYS A 140 -3.65 35.39 -5.80
CA LYS A 140 -4.74 35.45 -4.81
C LYS A 140 -5.89 34.51 -5.15
N TRP A 141 -5.56 33.33 -5.64
CA TRP A 141 -6.55 32.31 -5.97
C TRP A 141 -7.14 31.69 -4.71
N HIS A 142 -8.44 31.38 -4.76
CA HIS A 142 -9.12 30.65 -3.71
C HIS A 142 -9.33 29.21 -4.15
N LEU A 143 -8.60 28.30 -3.52
CA LEU A 143 -8.69 26.88 -3.85
C LEU A 143 -9.84 26.23 -3.07
N SER A 144 -10.46 25.23 -3.68
CA SER A 144 -11.49 24.42 -3.04
C SER A 144 -10.87 23.41 -2.06
N SER A 145 -11.68 22.88 -1.14
CA SER A 145 -11.23 21.81 -0.24
C SER A 145 -10.71 20.59 -0.99
N SER A 146 -11.30 20.21 -2.13
CA SER A 146 -10.79 19.07 -2.90
C SER A 146 -9.45 19.35 -3.56
N GLN A 147 -9.27 20.55 -4.13
CA GLN A 147 -7.99 20.95 -4.73
C GLN A 147 -6.84 20.96 -3.71
N ILE A 148 -7.08 21.47 -2.50
CA ILE A 148 -6.05 21.48 -1.46
C ILE A 148 -5.73 20.06 -0.98
N ARG A 149 -6.73 19.18 -0.88
CA ARG A 149 -6.50 17.77 -0.53
C ARG A 149 -5.63 17.07 -1.56
N GLU A 150 -5.86 17.34 -2.84
CA GLU A 150 -5.06 16.79 -3.92
C GLU A 150 -3.62 17.31 -3.88
N LEU A 151 -3.44 18.63 -3.75
CA LEU A 151 -2.11 19.25 -3.72
C LEU A 151 -1.27 18.85 -2.50
N LEU A 152 -1.92 18.65 -1.36
CA LEU A 152 -1.27 18.26 -0.11
C LEU A 152 -1.29 16.74 0.14
N GLU A 153 -1.88 15.97 -0.77
CA GLU A 153 -2.08 14.53 -0.67
C GLU A 153 -2.73 14.12 0.67
N LEU A 154 -3.75 14.87 1.08
CA LEU A 154 -4.51 14.68 2.32
C LEU A 154 -5.86 14.01 2.07
N ALA A 155 -6.18 13.02 2.88
CA ALA A 155 -7.52 12.42 2.89
C ALA A 155 -8.61 13.42 3.33
N SER A 156 -8.28 14.30 4.29
CA SER A 156 -9.18 15.30 4.85
C SER A 156 -8.42 16.56 5.27
N LEU A 157 -9.09 17.71 5.24
CA LEU A 157 -8.52 18.98 5.70
C LEU A 157 -8.91 19.26 7.17
N PRO A 158 -8.01 19.93 7.92
CA PRO A 158 -8.35 20.47 9.22
C PRO A 158 -9.59 21.37 9.19
N LYS A 159 -10.34 21.39 10.29
CA LYS A 159 -11.49 22.30 10.44
C LYS A 159 -11.05 23.75 10.70
N SER A 160 -9.85 23.94 11.21
CA SER A 160 -9.24 25.21 11.55
C SER A 160 -8.24 25.65 10.47
N PRO A 161 -7.82 26.92 10.42
CA PRO A 161 -6.62 27.31 9.69
C PRO A 161 -5.41 26.48 10.13
N PHE A 162 -4.50 26.19 9.21
CA PHE A 162 -3.34 25.33 9.49
C PHE A 162 -2.17 25.68 8.58
N ASP A 163 -0.98 25.25 8.99
CA ASP A 163 0.26 25.44 8.26
C ASP A 163 0.75 24.13 7.65
N ARG A 164 1.26 24.19 6.43
CA ARG A 164 1.96 23.06 5.79
C ARG A 164 2.88 23.51 4.67
N PHE A 165 4.06 22.89 4.58
CA PHE A 165 5.05 23.17 3.54
C PHE A 165 5.42 24.66 3.38
N GLY A 166 5.40 25.44 4.48
CA GLY A 166 5.66 26.88 4.45
C GLY A 166 4.47 27.74 4.02
N PHE A 167 3.28 27.15 3.87
CA PHE A 167 2.04 27.85 3.54
C PHE A 167 1.03 27.78 4.69
N HIS A 168 0.32 28.88 4.90
CA HIS A 168 -0.79 29.02 5.84
C HIS A 168 -2.12 29.03 5.08
N PHE A 169 -3.05 28.17 5.49
CA PHE A 169 -4.33 27.94 4.81
C PHE A 169 -5.48 28.51 5.63
N ILE A 170 -6.24 29.45 5.07
CA ILE A 170 -7.32 30.17 5.75
C ILE A 170 -8.64 29.94 5.01
N LYS A 171 -9.71 29.60 5.74
CA LYS A 171 -11.06 29.53 5.17
C LYS A 171 -11.59 30.93 4.89
N VAL A 172 -12.03 31.19 3.65
CA VAL A 172 -12.52 32.51 3.23
C VAL A 172 -13.95 32.51 2.70
N GLY A 173 -14.59 31.35 2.62
CA GLY A 173 -15.99 31.24 2.21
C GLY A 173 -16.28 29.93 1.51
N ARG A 174 -17.02 30.00 0.40
CA ARG A 174 -17.33 28.84 -0.46
C ARG A 174 -16.85 29.06 -1.89
N ASN A 175 -16.42 27.96 -2.51
CA ASN A 175 -16.11 27.86 -3.93
C ASN A 175 -16.99 26.74 -4.49
N GLY A 176 -18.11 27.12 -5.14
CA GLY A 176 -19.18 26.18 -5.48
C GLY A 176 -19.78 25.50 -4.25
N GLY A 177 -19.80 24.16 -4.27
CA GLY A 177 -20.28 23.34 -3.14
C GLY A 177 -19.28 23.15 -2.01
N GLU A 178 -18.02 23.59 -2.17
CA GLU A 178 -16.93 23.33 -1.25
C GLU A 178 -16.49 24.58 -0.49
N THR A 179 -15.69 24.39 0.58
CA THR A 179 -15.06 25.53 1.28
C THR A 179 -13.98 26.13 0.39
N ALA A 180 -13.98 27.46 0.29
CA ALA A 180 -12.92 28.22 -0.35
C ALA A 180 -11.82 28.54 0.67
N TRP A 181 -10.59 28.36 0.24
CA TRP A 181 -9.41 28.57 1.06
C TRP A 181 -8.46 29.56 0.37
N LYS A 182 -8.01 30.54 1.14
CA LYS A 182 -6.93 31.44 0.80
C LYS A 182 -5.63 30.87 1.34
N ILE A 183 -4.58 30.98 0.54
CA ILE A 183 -3.23 30.51 0.90
C ILE A 183 -2.36 31.75 1.10
N THR A 184 -1.52 31.74 2.13
CA THR A 184 -0.50 32.75 2.41
C THR A 184 0.82 32.07 2.74
N LYS A 185 1.95 32.76 2.65
CA LYS A 185 3.23 32.22 3.16
C LYS A 185 3.22 32.30 4.69
N VAL A 186 3.75 31.28 5.35
CA VAL A 186 4.02 31.34 6.79
C VAL A 186 5.16 32.34 6.97
N GLU A 187 4.92 33.42 7.72
CA GLU A 187 6.00 34.33 8.07
C GLU A 187 6.99 33.60 9.00
N PRO A 188 8.30 33.70 8.74
CA PRO A 188 9.28 33.20 9.70
C PRO A 188 9.07 33.94 11.02
N ILE A 189 8.98 33.16 12.10
CA ILE A 189 9.01 33.73 13.46
C ILE A 189 10.46 34.21 13.66
N ASP A 190 10.64 35.52 13.76
CA ASP A 190 11.89 36.18 14.13
C ASP A 190 12.17 36.01 15.64
#